data_AF-A0A6G3WJN0-F1
#
_entry.id   AF-A0A6G3WJN0-F1
#
_cell.length_a   1.000
_cell.length_b   1.000
_cell.length_c   1.000
_cell.angle_alpha   90.00
_cell.angle_beta   90.00
_cell.angle_gamma   90.00
#
_symmetry.space_group_name_H-M   'P 1'
#
loop_
_entity.id
_entity.type
_entity.pdbx_description
1 polymer ?
#
loop_
_entity_poly.entity_id
_entity_poly.type
_entity_poly.pdbx_seq_one_letter_code
_entity_poly.pdbx_strand_id
1 'polypeptide(L)' 'CSGGYLSVAEVAGHLGLPVGVARLLLQDLHQQGHLLRRKAPPPAQLVDRKILEEVLHGLQVRFG' A
#
# COMPACT_ATOMS: atom_id res chain seq x y z
N CYS A 1 14.56 -1.79 -12.83
CA CYS A 1 13.43 -2.10 -11.93
C CYS A 1 13.39 -1.04 -10.83
N SER A 2 12.44 -0.11 -10.87
CA SER A 2 12.42 1.09 -10.00
C SER A 2 11.30 1.10 -8.95
N GLY A 3 10.33 0.17 -9.01
CA GLY A 3 9.28 0.03 -8.00
C GLY A 3 9.63 -1.09 -7.03
N GLY A 4 9.67 -0.80 -5.73
CA GLY A 4 9.84 -1.83 -4.69
C GLY A 4 8.64 -2.78 -4.60
N TYR A 5 8.45 -3.42 -3.43
CA TYR A 5 7.28 -4.27 -3.19
C TYR A 5 5.98 -3.46 -3.27
N LEU A 6 5.03 -3.92 -4.08
CA LEU A 6 3.66 -3.37 -4.11
C LEU A 6 2.85 -3.87 -2.91
N SER A 7 2.02 -2.99 -2.37
CA SER A 7 0.95 -3.35 -1.44
C SER A 7 -0.18 -4.08 -2.16
N VAL A 8 -0.98 -4.85 -1.39
CA VAL A 8 -2.17 -5.53 -1.92
C VAL A 8 -3.17 -4.52 -2.52
N ALA A 9 -3.28 -3.32 -1.94
CA ALA A 9 -4.16 -2.28 -2.44
C ALA A 9 -3.71 -1.75 -3.82
N GLU A 10 -2.41 -1.55 -4.02
CA GLU A 10 -1.87 -1.14 -5.32
C GLU A 10 -2.11 -2.22 -6.38
N VAL A 11 -1.84 -3.49 -6.06
CA VAL A 11 -2.11 -4.61 -6.98
C VAL A 11 -3.59 -4.68 -7.34
N ALA A 12 -4.49 -4.53 -6.37
CA ALA A 12 -5.93 -4.51 -6.60
C ALA A 12 -6.35 -3.35 -7.53
N GLY A 13 -5.80 -2.16 -7.32
CA GLY A 13 -6.04 -0.99 -8.16
C GLY A 13 -5.55 -1.18 -9.60
N HIS A 14 -4.37 -1.78 -9.78
CA HIS A 14 -3.83 -2.09 -11.10
C HIS A 14 -4.64 -3.15 -11.85
N LEU A 15 -5.21 -4.12 -11.14
CA LEU A 15 -6.01 -5.20 -11.72
C LEU A 15 -7.50 -4.85 -11.85
N GLY A 16 -7.95 -3.73 -11.27
CA GLY A 16 -9.37 -3.37 -11.21
C GLY A 16 -10.21 -4.37 -10.38
N LEU A 17 -9.58 -5.08 -9.44
CA LEU A 17 -10.23 -6.09 -8.61
C LEU A 17 -10.57 -5.53 -7.22
N PRO A 18 -11.64 -6.02 -6.57
CA PRO A 18 -11.84 -5.75 -5.15
C PRO A 18 -10.64 -6.23 -4.32
N VAL A 19 -10.24 -5.45 -3.32
CA VAL A 19 -9.04 -5.73 -2.50
C VAL A 19 -9.09 -7.12 -1.85
N GLY A 20 -10.27 -7.58 -1.43
CA GLY A 20 -10.46 -8.93 -0.88
C GLY A 20 -10.16 -10.04 -1.89
N VAL A 21 -10.58 -9.86 -3.16
CA VAL A 21 -10.34 -10.82 -4.24
C VAL A 21 -8.85 -10.84 -4.59
N ALA A 22 -8.23 -9.67 -4.77
CA ALA A 22 -6.80 -9.58 -5.02
C ALA A 22 -5.99 -10.24 -3.89
N ARG A 23 -6.38 -10.05 -2.62
CA ARG A 23 -5.74 -10.72 -1.49
C ARG A 23 -5.81 -12.24 -1.59
N LEU A 24 -6.97 -12.81 -1.92
CA LEU A 24 -7.14 -14.27 -2.05
C LEU A 24 -6.21 -14.83 -3.12
N LEU A 25 -6.24 -14.26 -4.33
CA LEU A 25 -5.38 -14.70 -5.43
C LEU A 25 -3.88 -14.62 -5.09
N LEU A 26 -3.47 -13.53 -4.44
CA LEU A 26 -2.07 -13.36 -4.02
C LEU A 26 -1.67 -14.34 -2.90
N GLN A 27 -2.60 -14.73 -2.03
CA GLN A 27 -2.34 -15.77 -1.03
C GLN A 27 -2.10 -17.12 -1.70
N ASP A 28 -2.93 -17.50 -2.68
CA ASP A 28 -2.79 -18.76 -3.41
C ASP A 28 -1.46 -18.82 -4.16
N LEU A 29 -1.12 -17.76 -4.90
CA LEU A 29 0.16 -17.65 -5.61
C LEU A 29 1.37 -17.69 -4.66
N HIS A 30 1.25 -17.10 -3.47
CA HIS A 30 2.31 -17.19 -2.46
C HIS A 30 2.46 -18.62 -1.93
N GLN A 31 1.35 -19.31 -1.64
CA GLN A 31 1.37 -20.70 -1.17
C GLN A 31 1.98 -21.65 -2.21
N GLN A 32 1.76 -21.39 -3.50
CA GLN A 32 2.36 -22.13 -4.61
C GLN A 32 3.85 -21.79 -4.84
N GLY A 33 4.40 -20.83 -4.10
CA GLY A 33 5.81 -20.41 -4.23
C GLY A 33 6.08 -19.48 -5.41
N HIS A 34 5.04 -18.93 -6.05
CA HIS A 34 5.17 -18.00 -7.18
C HIS A 34 5.41 -16.55 -6.77
N LEU A 35 5.19 -16.20 -5.49
CA LEU A 35 5.38 -14.86 -4.98
C LEU A 35 6.27 -14.82 -3.74
N LEU A 36 7.18 -13.84 -3.72
CA LEU A 36 7.90 -13.42 -2.53
C LEU A 36 7.12 -12.31 -1.82
N ARG A 37 6.98 -12.39 -0.50
CA ARG A 37 6.40 -11.33 0.32
C ARG A 37 7.45 -10.73 1.25
N ARG A 38 7.42 -9.41 1.42
CA ARG A 38 8.15 -8.75 2.51
C ARG A 38 7.40 -8.89 3.82
N LYS A 39 8.13 -8.80 4.94
CA LYS A 39 7.51 -8.62 6.25
C LYS A 39 6.65 -7.36 6.24
N ALA A 40 5.49 -7.41 6.89
CA ALA A 40 4.67 -6.22 7.08
C ALA A 40 5.52 -5.12 7.75
N PRO A 41 5.48 -3.88 7.25
CA PRO A 41 6.14 -2.78 7.94
C PRO A 41 5.56 -2.64 9.35
N PRO A 42 6.37 -2.15 10.32
CA PRO A 42 5.87 -1.88 11.65
C PRO A 42 4.68 -0.91 11.57
N PRO A 43 3.71 -1.00 12.49
CA PRO A 43 2.63 -0.02 12.58
C PRO A 43 3.24 1.38 12.68
N ALA A 44 2.67 2.31 11.92
CA ALA A 44 3.12 3.69 11.93
C ALA A 44 2.95 4.28 13.34
N GLN A 45 3.95 5.04 13.80
CA GLN A 45 3.79 5.85 14.99
C GLN A 45 2.80 6.98 14.69
N LEU A 46 1.86 7.22 15.61
CA LEU A 46 0.95 8.35 15.50
C LEU A 46 1.76 9.65 15.64
N VAL A 47 1.77 10.43 14.57
CA VAL A 47 2.34 11.78 14.54
C VAL A 47 1.29 12.76 15.08
N ASP A 48 1.74 13.87 15.68
CA ASP A 48 0.83 14.93 16.12
C ASP A 48 -0.10 15.35 14.98
N ARG A 49 -1.40 15.36 15.26
CA ARG A 49 -2.45 15.71 14.32
C ARG A 49 -2.23 17.09 13.69
N LYS A 50 -1.75 18.06 14.47
CA LYS A 50 -1.49 19.42 13.98
C LYS A 50 -0.46 19.41 12.86
N ILE A 51 0.60 18.63 13.01
CA ILE A 51 1.64 18.47 11.98
C ILE A 51 1.05 17.83 10.73
N LEU A 52 0.21 16.80 10.88
CA LEU A 52 -0.45 16.15 9.73
C LEU A 52 -1.34 17.14 8.98
N GLU A 53 -2.12 17.97 9.68
CA GLU A 53 -2.98 18.99 9.05
C GLU A 53 -2.15 20.04 8.29
N GLU A 54 -1.05 20.53 8.87
CA GLU A 54 -0.13 21.47 8.22
C GLU A 54 0.50 20.86 6.96
N VAL A 55 0.94 19.60 7.02
CA VAL A 55 1.51 18.89 5.86
C VAL A 55 0.46 18.68 4.77
N LEU A 56 -0.74 18.22 5.13
CA LEU A 56 -1.82 18.00 4.17
C LEU A 56 -2.23 19.30 3.47
N HIS A 57 -2.36 20.39 4.22
CA HIS A 57 -2.63 21.71 3.65
C HIS A 57 -1.52 22.13 2.69
N GLY A 58 -0.25 21.99 3.08
CA GLY A 58 0.89 22.30 2.22
C GLY A 58 0.94 21.46 0.94
N LEU A 59 0.65 20.16 1.02
CA LEU A 59 0.59 19.27 -0.13
C LEU A 59 -0.55 19.67 -1.09
N GLN A 60 -1.71 20.04 -0.56
CA GLN A 60 -2.85 20.48 -1.36
C GLN A 60 -2.57 21.80 -2.07
N VAL A 61 -1.90 22.76 -1.42
CA VAL A 61 -1.51 24.04 -2.05
C VAL A 61 -0.49 23.82 -3.18
N ARG A 62 0.39 22.83 -3.03
CA ARG A 62 1.50 22.59 -3.97
C ARG A 62 1.14 21.70 -5.16
N PHE A 63 0.26 20.73 -4.97
CA PHE A 63 -0.04 19.68 -5.95
C PHE A 63 -1.54 19.49 -6.23
N GLY A 64 -2.41 20.20 -5.51
CA GLY A 64 -3.86 20.19 -5.71
C GLY A 64 -4.31 21.14 -6.81
#